data_AF-A0A352D771-F1
#
_entry.id   AF-A0A352D771-F1
#
_cell.length_a   1.000
_cell.length_b   1.000
_cell.length_c   1.000
_cell.angle_alpha   90.00
_cell.angle_beta   90.00
_cell.angle_gamma   90.00
#
_symmetry.space_group_name_H-M   'P 1'
#
loop_
_entity.id
_entity.type
_entity.pdbx_description
1 polymer ?
#
loop_
_entity_poly.entity_id
_entity_poly.type
_entity_poly.pdbx_seq_one_letter_code
_entity_poly.pdbx_strand_id
1 'polypeptide(L)'
;MEFPKLYGDREVTREKWREWVEGLARYTEVKISDELATPSYKSLPEFTALQNSADNTFEREMKKLDEISLNSGEESDYALGWAQWYILDKLRPAWRNEVFGENAFPEDLLKKSI
;
A
#
# COMPACT_ATOMS: atom_id res chain seq x y z
N MET A 1 -11.93 -13.07 29.68
CA MET A 1 -11.30 -12.50 28.48
C MET A 1 -10.86 -13.68 27.63
N GLU A 2 -11.69 -14.10 26.68
CA GLU A 2 -11.32 -15.15 25.74
C GLU A 2 -10.44 -14.52 24.67
N PHE A 3 -9.22 -15.03 24.50
CA PHE A 3 -8.41 -14.67 23.35
C PHE A 3 -9.12 -15.19 22.10
N PRO A 4 -9.24 -14.38 21.02
CA PRO A 4 -9.85 -14.84 19.79
C PRO A 4 -9.10 -16.08 19.27
N LYS A 5 -9.84 -17.00 18.65
CA LYS A 5 -9.29 -18.20 18.03
C LYS A 5 -8.08 -17.81 17.19
N LEU A 6 -6.91 -18.33 17.54
CA LEU A 6 -5.71 -18.21 16.72
C LEU A 6 -6.05 -18.80 15.35
N TYR A 7 -5.97 -17.96 14.32
CA TYR A 7 -6.15 -18.36 12.92
C TYR A 7 -5.18 -19.50 12.59
N GLY A 8 -5.65 -20.47 11.78
CA GLY A 8 -4.74 -21.51 11.28
C GLY A 8 -3.74 -20.93 10.27
N ASP A 9 -2.60 -21.59 10.04
CA ASP A 9 -1.52 -21.12 9.15
C ASP A 9 -2.02 -20.68 7.75
N ARG A 10 -3.06 -21.33 7.24
CA ARG A 10 -3.71 -20.99 5.96
C ARG A 10 -4.46 -19.67 5.99
N GLU A 11 -5.15 -19.38 7.09
CA GLU A 11 -5.89 -18.14 7.26
C GLU A 11 -4.92 -16.98 7.43
N VAL A 12 -3.90 -17.11 8.29
CA VAL A 12 -2.83 -16.12 8.43
C VAL A 12 -2.18 -15.79 7.08
N THR A 13 -1.84 -16.82 6.30
CA THR A 13 -1.25 -16.62 4.97
C THR A 13 -2.20 -15.87 4.04
N ARG A 14 -3.51 -16.17 4.07
CA ARG A 14 -4.50 -15.49 3.24
C ARG A 14 -4.66 -14.02 3.62
N GLU A 15 -4.77 -13.72 4.91
CA GLU A 15 -4.91 -12.33 5.38
C GLU A 15 -3.67 -11.51 5.01
N LYS A 16 -2.47 -12.06 5.21
CA LYS A 16 -1.21 -11.43 4.75
C LYS A 16 -1.20 -11.15 3.24
N TRP A 17 -1.69 -12.08 2.43
CA TRP A 17 -1.80 -11.87 0.98
C TRP A 17 -2.79 -10.76 0.63
N ARG A 18 -3.93 -10.70 1.34
CA ARG A 18 -4.92 -9.65 1.12
C ARG A 18 -4.34 -8.28 1.47
N GLU A 19 -3.83 -8.13 2.70
CA GLU A 19 -3.15 -6.92 3.19
C GLU A 19 -2.05 -6.46 2.22
N TRP A 20 -1.25 -7.41 1.74
CA TRP A 20 -0.17 -7.15 0.81
C TRP A 20 -0.65 -6.57 -0.53
N VAL A 21 -1.59 -7.24 -1.19
CA VAL A 21 -2.09 -6.84 -2.51
C VAL A 21 -2.84 -5.51 -2.42
N GLU A 22 -3.66 -5.35 -1.40
CA GLU A 22 -4.46 -4.14 -1.20
C GLU A 22 -3.59 -2.95 -0.80
N GLY A 23 -2.59 -3.17 0.07
CA GLY A 23 -1.59 -2.16 0.41
C GLY A 23 -0.75 -1.73 -0.80
N LEU A 24 -0.37 -2.66 -1.68
CA LEU A 24 0.37 -2.35 -2.91
C LEU A 24 -0.48 -1.54 -3.88
N ALA A 25 -1.75 -1.93 -4.04
CA ALA A 25 -2.70 -1.21 -4.87
C ALA A 25 -2.86 0.24 -4.36
N ARG A 26 -3.06 0.41 -3.04
CA ARG A 26 -3.16 1.74 -2.43
C ARG A 26 -1.89 2.56 -2.60
N TYR A 27 -0.71 1.95 -2.47
CA TYR A 27 0.57 2.62 -2.74
C TYR A 27 0.67 3.08 -4.19
N THR A 28 0.23 2.23 -5.11
CA THR A 28 0.22 2.56 -6.53
C THR A 28 -0.74 3.71 -6.83
N GLU A 29 -1.93 3.74 -6.23
CA GLU A 29 -2.89 4.85 -6.34
C GLU A 29 -2.27 6.17 -5.87
N VAL A 30 -1.56 6.16 -4.74
CA VAL A 30 -0.87 7.35 -4.22
C VAL A 30 0.21 7.82 -5.21
N LYS A 31 1.02 6.90 -5.74
CA LYS A 31 2.05 7.24 -6.73
C LYS A 31 1.47 7.75 -8.04
N ILE A 32 0.34 7.23 -8.47
CA ILE A 32 -0.38 7.74 -9.64
C ILE A 32 -0.86 9.15 -9.35
N SER A 33 -1.51 9.41 -8.22
CA SER A 33 -1.99 10.76 -7.88
C SER A 33 -0.85 11.78 -7.82
N ASP A 34 0.30 11.42 -7.22
CA ASP A 34 1.52 12.24 -7.24
C ASP A 34 1.95 12.61 -8.68
N GLU A 35 1.95 11.63 -9.58
CA GLU A 35 2.36 11.83 -10.98
C GLU A 35 1.35 12.72 -11.74
N LEU A 36 0.05 12.49 -11.53
CA LEU A 36 -1.03 13.28 -12.13
C LEU A 36 -0.96 14.76 -11.72
N ALA A 37 -0.49 15.03 -10.50
CA ALA A 37 -0.30 16.39 -10.00
C ALA A 37 0.91 17.11 -10.62
N THR A 38 1.79 16.40 -11.34
CA THR A 38 2.96 17.04 -11.97
C THR A 38 2.55 17.85 -13.20
N PRO A 39 3.17 19.03 -13.44
CA PRO A 39 2.91 19.80 -14.66
C PRO A 39 3.33 19.10 -15.96
N SER A 40 4.20 18.08 -15.85
CA SER A 40 4.70 17.29 -16.98
C SER A 40 3.73 16.21 -17.43
N TYR A 41 2.83 15.76 -16.56
CA TYR A 41 1.88 14.71 -16.91
C TYR A 41 0.87 15.22 -17.96
N LYS A 42 0.76 14.45 -19.04
CA LYS A 42 -0.18 14.70 -20.15
C LYS A 42 -0.97 13.43 -20.42
N SER A 43 -2.24 13.46 -20.03
CA SER A 43 -3.19 12.40 -20.41
C SER A 43 -3.36 12.29 -21.92
N LEU A 44 -3.66 11.07 -22.39
CA LEU A 44 -4.19 10.84 -23.73
C LEU A 44 -5.61 11.42 -23.86
N PRO A 45 -6.08 11.77 -25.07
CA PRO A 45 -7.40 12.40 -25.26
C PRO A 45 -8.57 11.64 -24.62
N GLU A 46 -8.52 10.30 -24.64
CA GLU A 46 -9.55 9.42 -24.09
C GLU A 46 -9.53 9.36 -22.54
N PHE A 47 -8.47 9.88 -21.90
CA PHE A 47 -8.22 9.79 -20.46
C PHE A 47 -8.11 11.16 -19.79
N THR A 48 -8.69 12.21 -20.39
CA THR A 48 -8.70 13.57 -19.81
C THR A 48 -9.34 13.65 -18.43
N ALA A 49 -10.30 12.76 -18.12
CA ALA A 49 -10.88 12.65 -16.78
C ALA A 49 -9.82 12.29 -15.71
N LEU A 50 -8.82 11.48 -16.07
CA LEU A 50 -7.74 11.08 -15.17
C LEU A 50 -6.79 12.25 -14.86
N GLN A 51 -6.55 13.16 -15.81
CA GLN A 51 -5.77 14.38 -15.52
C GLN A 51 -6.41 15.20 -14.38
N ASN A 52 -7.73 15.26 -14.37
CA ASN A 52 -8.50 16.04 -13.40
C ASN A 52 -8.75 15.28 -12.09
N SER A 53 -8.32 14.03 -11.97
CA SER A 53 -8.47 13.24 -10.74
C SER A 53 -7.26 13.33 -9.82
N ALA A 54 -6.25 14.15 -10.15
CA ALA A 54 -5.17 14.47 -9.22
C ALA A 54 -5.77 15.06 -7.93
N ASP A 55 -5.38 14.52 -6.79
CA ASP A 55 -5.90 14.90 -5.48
C ASP A 55 -4.81 14.78 -4.41
N ASN A 56 -5.13 15.18 -3.18
CA ASN A 56 -4.23 15.07 -2.04
C ASN A 56 -4.27 13.66 -1.43
N THR A 57 -4.11 12.63 -2.28
CA THR A 57 -4.20 11.22 -1.85
C THR A 57 -3.14 10.91 -0.79
N PHE A 58 -1.89 11.40 -0.97
CA PHE A 58 -0.83 11.15 0.01
C PHE A 58 -1.19 11.71 1.41
N GLU A 59 -1.63 12.96 1.50
CA GLU A 59 -2.01 13.57 2.78
C GLU A 59 -3.21 12.85 3.41
N ARG A 60 -4.17 12.39 2.59
CA ARG A 60 -5.31 11.62 3.08
C ARG A 60 -4.87 10.28 3.68
N GLU A 61 -4.00 9.54 3.01
CA GLU A 61 -3.52 8.24 3.53
C GLU A 61 -2.63 8.42 4.77
N MET A 62 -1.81 9.48 4.82
CA MET A 62 -1.06 9.84 6.05
C MET A 62 -2.00 10.16 7.21
N LYS A 63 -3.07 10.93 6.97
CA LYS A 63 -4.06 11.23 8.01
C LYS A 63 -4.75 9.97 8.52
N LYS A 64 -5.05 9.01 7.63
CA LYS A 64 -5.60 7.71 8.07
C LYS A 64 -4.64 7.00 9.01
N LEU A 65 -3.34 6.97 8.71
CA LEU A 65 -2.33 6.38 9.61
C LEU A 65 -2.37 7.01 11.00
N ASP A 66 -2.51 8.34 11.09
CA ASP A 66 -2.60 9.06 12.38
C ASP A 66 -3.88 8.69 13.16
N GLU A 67 -4.94 8.29 12.46
CA GLU A 67 -6.25 7.94 13.02
C GLU A 67 -6.40 6.43 13.32
N ILE A 68 -5.43 5.59 12.90
CA ILE A 68 -5.47 4.16 13.17
C ILE A 68 -5.45 3.90 14.67
N SER A 69 -6.46 3.16 15.12
CA SER A 69 -6.51 2.54 16.43
C SER A 69 -6.51 1.01 16.31
N LEU A 70 -6.24 0.30 17.42
CA LEU A 70 -6.33 -1.16 17.47
C LEU A 70 -7.74 -1.73 17.18
N ASN A 71 -8.77 -0.88 17.10
CA ASN A 71 -10.15 -1.27 16.80
C ASN A 71 -10.59 -0.92 15.37
N SER A 72 -9.67 -0.51 14.49
CA SER A 72 -10.02 0.01 13.15
C SER A 72 -10.41 -1.07 12.14
N GLY A 73 -10.26 -2.35 12.48
CA GLY A 73 -10.62 -3.46 11.61
C GLY A 73 -9.87 -3.44 10.28
N GLU A 74 -10.57 -3.71 9.18
CA GLU A 74 -9.96 -3.79 7.84
C GLU A 74 -9.33 -2.44 7.39
N GLU A 75 -9.81 -1.29 7.87
CA GLU A 75 -9.23 0.02 7.51
C GLU A 75 -7.78 0.18 8.02
N SER A 76 -7.43 -0.44 9.16
CA SER A 76 -6.02 -0.45 9.60
C SER A 76 -5.14 -1.32 8.71
N ASP A 77 -5.68 -2.41 8.15
CA ASP A 77 -4.94 -3.35 7.31
C ASP A 77 -4.47 -2.65 6.03
N TYR A 78 -5.38 -1.93 5.36
CA TYR A 78 -5.07 -1.17 4.14
C TYR A 78 -4.01 -0.09 4.37
N ALA A 79 -4.19 0.69 5.44
CA ALA A 79 -3.35 1.83 5.71
C ALA A 79 -1.94 1.38 6.18
N LEU A 80 -1.84 0.34 7.01
CA LEU A 80 -0.55 -0.24 7.40
C LEU A 80 0.15 -0.92 6.21
N GLY A 81 -0.58 -1.68 5.38
CA GLY A 81 -0.02 -2.30 4.18
C GLY A 81 0.55 -1.27 3.21
N TRP A 82 -0.18 -0.18 2.96
CA TRP A 82 0.33 0.95 2.17
C TRP A 82 1.61 1.54 2.75
N ALA A 83 1.65 1.78 4.08
CA ALA A 83 2.80 2.38 4.74
C ALA A 83 4.05 1.51 4.62
N GLN A 84 3.91 0.18 4.75
CA GLN A 84 5.02 -0.76 4.55
C GLN A 84 5.63 -0.60 3.14
N TRP A 85 4.79 -0.49 2.11
CA TRP A 85 5.25 -0.28 0.74
C TRP A 85 5.92 1.08 0.54
N TYR A 86 5.36 2.13 1.14
CA TYR A 86 5.97 3.46 1.09
C TYR A 86 7.37 3.46 1.73
N ILE A 87 7.53 2.82 2.90
CA ILE A 87 8.84 2.70 3.56
C ILE A 87 9.80 1.86 2.71
N LEU A 88 9.34 0.72 2.19
CA LEU A 88 10.15 -0.15 1.34
C LEU A 88 10.63 0.61 0.10
N ASP A 89 9.79 1.47 -0.45
CA ASP A 89 10.15 2.30 -1.59
C ASP A 89 11.26 3.29 -1.29
N LYS A 90 11.28 3.87 -0.08
CA LYS A 90 12.34 4.78 0.33
C LYS A 90 13.65 4.05 0.61
N LEU A 91 13.59 2.85 1.19
CA LEU A 91 14.78 2.11 1.62
C LEU A 91 15.40 1.27 0.50
N ARG A 92 14.57 0.70 -0.38
CA ARG A 92 15.01 -0.25 -1.42
C ARG A 92 14.18 -0.13 -2.70
N PRO A 93 14.28 0.96 -3.48
CA PRO A 93 13.49 1.18 -4.69
C PRO A 93 13.50 0.02 -5.71
N ALA A 94 14.55 -0.81 -5.68
CA ALA A 94 14.70 -2.02 -6.49
C ALA A 94 13.63 -3.11 -6.21
N TRP A 95 12.85 -2.99 -5.12
CA TRP A 95 11.73 -3.88 -4.79
C TRP A 95 10.74 -4.04 -5.97
N ARG A 96 10.61 -3.03 -6.83
CA ARG A 96 9.74 -3.05 -8.02
C ARG A 96 10.08 -4.18 -9.00
N ASN A 97 11.32 -4.64 -9.00
CA ASN A 97 11.76 -5.77 -9.83
C ASN A 97 11.52 -7.12 -9.15
N GLU A 98 11.26 -7.11 -7.85
CA GLU A 98 11.14 -8.30 -7.00
C GLU A 98 9.67 -8.63 -6.67
N VAL A 99 8.76 -7.64 -6.75
CA VAL A 99 7.37 -7.74 -6.27
C VAL A 99 6.53 -8.85 -6.92
N PHE A 100 6.84 -9.26 -8.15
CA PHE A 100 6.15 -10.35 -8.83
C PHE A 100 6.83 -11.72 -8.65
N GLY A 101 7.90 -11.78 -7.86
CA GLY A 101 8.57 -13.02 -7.50
C GLY A 101 7.80 -13.83 -6.46
N GLU A 102 8.22 -15.09 -6.26
CA GLU A 102 7.65 -15.93 -5.22
C GLU A 102 7.92 -15.34 -3.82
N ASN A 103 6.88 -15.27 -2.99
CA ASN A 103 6.93 -14.79 -1.60
C ASN A 103 7.50 -13.37 -1.44
N ALA A 104 7.23 -12.48 -2.39
CA ALA A 104 7.65 -11.08 -2.35
C ALA A 104 6.81 -10.20 -1.40
N PHE A 105 6.66 -10.65 -0.15
CA PHE A 105 5.97 -9.88 0.88
C PHE A 105 6.80 -8.66 1.31
N PRO A 106 6.16 -7.52 1.57
CA PRO A 106 6.86 -6.27 1.89
C PRO A 106 7.72 -6.41 3.15
N GLU A 107 7.29 -7.19 4.16
CA GLU A 107 8.09 -7.39 5.38
C GLU A 107 9.38 -8.15 5.12
N ASP A 108 9.35 -9.14 4.22
CA ASP A 108 10.53 -9.93 3.88
C ASP A 108 11.51 -9.14 3.00
N LEU A 109 11.00 -8.24 2.15
CA LEU A 109 11.81 -7.28 1.41
C LEU A 109 12.38 -6.18 2.32
N LEU A 110 11.60 -5.70 3.29
CA LEU A 110 12.04 -4.71 4.29
C LEU A 110 13.17 -5.26 5.16
N LYS A 111 13.08 -6.51 5.62
CA LYS A 111 14.16 -7.18 6.36
C LYS A 111 15.48 -7.26 5.58
N LYS A 112 15.43 -7.27 4.24
CA LYS A 112 16.62 -7.26 3.37
C LYS A 112 17.15 -5.84 3.09
N SER A 113 16.46 -4.82 3.60
CA SER A 113 16.73 -3.40 3.32
C SER A 113 17.43 -2.68 4.48
N ILE A 114 17.61 -3.36 5.61
CA ILE A 114 18.32 -2.92 6.82
C ILE A 114 19.43 -3.92 7.16
#